data_AF-A0AAE9PJJ9-F1
#
_entry.id   AF-A0AAE9PJJ9-F1
#
_cell.length_a   1.000
_cell.length_b   1.000
_cell.length_c   1.000
_cell.angle_alpha   90.00
_cell.angle_beta   90.00
_cell.angle_gamma   90.00
#
_symmetry.space_group_name_H-M   'P 1'
#
loop_
_entity.id
_entity.type
_entity.pdbx_description
1 polymer ?
#
loop_
_entity_poly.entity_id
_entity_poly.type
_entity_poly.pdbx_seq_one_letter_code
_entity_poly.pdbx_strand_id
1 'polypeptide(L)'
;MQQSLTQAHHLVIVAPIWWGHLPARLKGLLDRTLLPGFAFRYQPGKAHPEQLLAGKTARLLLTMDSPPWYYRWWQGAPLERTLDKPVLGLCGIRLTHRQHLGPVHTSDEGARQRWLSQAGAAARQDVQWLGRRPA
;
A
#
# COMPACT_ATOMS: atom_id res chain seq x y z
N MET A 1 -11.80 -10.36 -6.33
CA MET A 1 -10.61 -9.50 -6.11
C MET A 1 -10.08 -8.90 -7.41
N GLN A 2 -9.67 -9.70 -8.42
CA GLN A 2 -9.15 -9.15 -9.68
C GLN A 2 -10.13 -8.20 -10.38
N GLN A 3 -11.43 -8.53 -10.45
CA GLN A 3 -12.47 -7.62 -10.96
C GLN A 3 -12.50 -6.27 -10.22
N SER A 4 -12.44 -6.29 -8.90
CA SER A 4 -12.38 -5.07 -8.07
C SER A 4 -11.12 -4.25 -8.37
N LEU A 5 -9.97 -4.90 -8.56
CA LEU A 5 -8.73 -4.22 -8.96
C LEU A 5 -8.79 -3.65 -10.37
N THR A 6 -9.46 -4.32 -11.31
CA THR A 6 -9.68 -3.80 -12.67
C THR A 6 -10.42 -2.47 -12.61
N GLN A 7 -11.49 -2.39 -11.83
CA GLN A 7 -12.32 -1.19 -11.66
C GLN A 7 -11.66 -0.11 -10.78
N ALA A 8 -10.78 -0.49 -9.85
CA ALA A 8 -10.16 0.44 -8.92
C ALA A 8 -9.09 1.30 -9.60
N HIS A 9 -9.12 2.61 -9.37
CA HIS A 9 -8.06 3.54 -9.81
C HIS A 9 -7.03 3.81 -8.70
N HIS A 10 -7.45 3.60 -7.44
CA HIS A 10 -6.65 3.81 -6.25
C HIS A 10 -6.89 2.69 -5.24
N LEU A 11 -5.83 2.18 -4.65
CA LEU A 11 -5.85 1.14 -3.64
C LEU A 11 -5.50 1.75 -2.28
N VAL A 12 -6.29 1.45 -1.24
CA VAL A 12 -5.93 1.79 0.14
C VAL A 12 -5.65 0.49 0.88
N ILE A 13 -4.41 0.30 1.32
CA ILE A 13 -3.99 -0.88 2.09
C ILE A 13 -3.88 -0.48 3.55
N VAL A 14 -4.75 -1.04 4.37
CA VAL A 14 -4.77 -0.84 5.83
C VAL A 14 -4.32 -2.13 6.49
N ALA A 15 -3.21 -2.09 7.22
CA ALA A 15 -2.65 -3.29 7.83
C ALA A 15 -1.80 -3.00 9.07
N PRO A 16 -1.81 -3.88 10.08
CA PRO A 16 -0.74 -3.88 11.07
C PRO A 16 0.57 -4.37 10.45
N ILE A 17 1.69 -3.89 10.97
CA ILE A 17 3.01 -4.41 10.64
C ILE A 17 3.31 -5.60 11.54
N TRP A 18 3.43 -6.79 10.96
CA TRP A 18 3.82 -8.02 11.66
C TRP A 18 5.15 -8.50 11.12
N TRP A 19 6.15 -8.62 12.00
CA TRP A 19 7.51 -9.03 11.63
C TRP A 19 8.09 -8.24 10.44
N GLY A 20 7.83 -6.92 10.40
CA GLY A 20 8.29 -6.05 9.32
C GLY A 20 7.58 -6.23 7.97
N HIS A 21 6.48 -7.00 7.92
CA HIS A 21 5.75 -7.33 6.69
C HIS A 21 4.22 -7.25 6.87
N LEU A 22 3.51 -7.50 5.75
CA LEU A 22 2.05 -7.63 5.76
C LEU A 22 1.63 -8.91 6.51
N PRO A 23 0.47 -8.91 7.18
CA PRO A 23 -0.12 -10.13 7.72
C PRO A 23 -0.25 -11.23 6.66
N ALA A 24 0.00 -12.48 7.03
CA ALA A 24 0.06 -13.61 6.10
C ALA A 24 -1.17 -13.72 5.19
N ARG A 25 -2.38 -13.50 5.72
CA ARG A 25 -3.62 -13.50 4.92
C ARG A 25 -3.63 -12.43 3.83
N LEU A 26 -3.17 -11.22 4.15
CA LEU A 26 -3.10 -10.13 3.19
C LEU A 26 -1.99 -10.36 2.17
N LYS A 27 -0.81 -10.85 2.61
CA LYS A 27 0.25 -11.26 1.69
C LYS A 27 -0.22 -12.34 0.72
N GLY A 28 -0.87 -13.38 1.23
CA GLY A 28 -1.44 -14.47 0.42
C GLY A 28 -2.54 -14.00 -0.53
N LEU A 29 -3.35 -13.00 -0.14
CA LEU A 29 -4.30 -12.36 -1.04
C LEU A 29 -3.60 -11.68 -2.22
N LEU A 30 -2.53 -10.91 -1.96
CA LEU A 30 -1.76 -10.28 -3.03
C LEU A 30 -1.10 -11.32 -3.95
N ASP A 31 -0.48 -12.35 -3.38
CA ASP A 31 0.21 -13.42 -4.13
C ASP A 31 -0.74 -14.17 -5.07
N ARG A 32 -1.99 -14.40 -4.65
CA ARG A 32 -3.01 -15.10 -5.44
C ARG A 32 -3.77 -14.19 -6.41
N THR A 33 -3.59 -12.87 -6.30
CA THR A 33 -4.32 -11.88 -7.12
C THR A 33 -3.41 -11.29 -8.19
N LEU A 34 -2.18 -10.94 -7.85
CA LEU A 34 -1.21 -10.27 -8.71
C LEU A 34 -0.43 -11.28 -9.57
N LEU A 35 -1.18 -12.11 -10.32
CA LEU A 35 -0.62 -13.19 -11.14
C LEU A 35 -0.20 -12.71 -12.54
N PRO A 36 0.73 -13.42 -13.20
CA PRO A 36 1.07 -13.21 -14.61
C PRO A 36 -0.18 -13.23 -15.50
N GLY A 37 -0.21 -12.39 -16.53
CA GLY A 37 -1.34 -12.26 -17.45
C GLY A 37 -2.44 -11.33 -16.96
N PHE A 38 -2.53 -11.08 -15.65
CA PHE A 38 -3.42 -10.07 -15.05
C PHE A 38 -2.66 -8.83 -14.57
N ALA A 39 -1.65 -9.01 -13.72
CA ALA A 39 -0.96 -7.88 -13.07
C ALA A 39 0.30 -7.44 -13.82
N PHE A 40 1.00 -8.39 -14.44
CA PHE A 40 2.18 -8.15 -15.25
C PHE A 40 2.31 -9.23 -16.33
N ARG A 41 3.16 -8.98 -17.34
CA ARG A 41 3.45 -9.96 -18.41
C ARG A 41 4.93 -9.91 -18.77
N TYR A 42 5.61 -11.06 -18.73
CA TYR A 42 6.98 -11.13 -19.23
C TYR A 42 6.98 -10.98 -20.76
N GLN A 43 7.94 -10.23 -21.28
CA GLN A 43 8.13 -10.03 -22.71
C GLN A 43 9.53 -10.53 -23.11
N PRO A 44 9.65 -11.32 -24.19
CA PRO A 44 10.95 -11.75 -24.70
C PRO A 44 11.88 -10.56 -24.96
N GLY A 45 13.13 -10.67 -24.53
CA GLY A 45 14.15 -9.64 -24.76
C GLY A 45 14.04 -8.38 -23.89
N LYS A 46 13.10 -8.31 -22.94
CA LYS A 46 12.98 -7.16 -22.02
C LYS A 46 13.41 -7.51 -20.60
N ALA A 47 14.19 -6.62 -19.99
CA ALA A 47 14.65 -6.75 -18.59
C ALA A 47 13.53 -6.54 -17.56
N HIS A 48 12.47 -5.81 -17.93
CA HIS A 48 11.31 -5.56 -17.06
C HIS A 48 10.04 -6.12 -17.70
N PRO A 49 9.13 -6.71 -16.91
CA PRO A 49 7.85 -7.14 -17.42
C PRO A 49 6.98 -5.93 -17.78
N GLU A 50 6.03 -6.18 -18.68
CA GLU A 50 4.94 -5.27 -18.97
C GLU A 50 4.06 -5.10 -17.72
N GLN A 51 3.74 -3.86 -17.40
CA GLN A 51 2.91 -3.50 -16.26
C GLN A 51 1.45 -3.40 -16.71
N LEU A 52 0.62 -4.37 -16.32
CA LEU A 52 -0.78 -4.45 -16.77
C LEU A 52 -1.74 -3.66 -15.87
N LEU A 53 -1.30 -3.20 -14.71
CA LEU A 53 -2.06 -2.36 -13.78
C LEU A 53 -1.51 -0.92 -13.72
N ALA A 54 -0.80 -0.50 -14.78
CA ALA A 54 -0.27 0.85 -14.92
C ALA A 54 -1.37 1.92 -14.79
N GLY A 55 -1.00 3.11 -14.30
CA GLY A 55 -1.90 4.24 -14.10
C GLY A 55 -2.65 4.24 -12.76
N LYS A 56 -2.70 3.10 -12.08
CA LYS A 56 -3.28 2.96 -10.73
C LYS A 56 -2.32 3.46 -9.65
N THR A 57 -2.86 3.89 -8.52
CA THR A 57 -2.07 4.33 -7.36
C THR A 57 -2.44 3.58 -6.09
N ALA A 58 -1.59 3.67 -5.06
CA ALA A 58 -1.87 3.09 -3.75
C ALA A 58 -1.49 4.02 -2.59
N ARG A 59 -2.19 3.88 -1.45
CA ARG A 59 -1.85 4.45 -0.14
C ARG A 59 -1.69 3.31 0.89
N LEU A 60 -0.75 3.47 1.81
CA LEU A 60 -0.63 2.61 2.99
C LEU A 60 -1.07 3.34 4.26
N LEU A 61 -1.90 2.68 5.06
CA LEU A 61 -2.20 3.01 6.45
C LEU A 61 -1.69 1.87 7.33
N LEU A 62 -0.54 2.07 7.96
CA LEU A 62 0.15 1.00 8.69
C LEU A 62 0.11 1.26 10.19
N THR A 63 -0.40 0.30 10.95
CA THR A 63 -0.37 0.36 12.42
C THR A 63 0.81 -0.43 12.98
N MET A 64 1.45 0.06 14.04
CA MET A 64 2.64 -0.58 14.62
C MET A 64 2.80 -0.29 16.11
N ASP A 65 3.49 -1.17 16.82
CA ASP A 65 3.86 -0.96 18.23
C ASP A 65 5.23 -0.32 18.42
N SER A 66 6.07 -0.34 17.39
CA SER A 66 7.30 0.43 17.38
C SER A 66 7.01 1.92 17.16
N PRO A 67 7.84 2.83 17.70
CA PRO A 67 7.80 4.23 17.30
C PRO A 67 7.97 4.40 15.77
N PRO A 68 7.17 5.23 15.09
CA PRO A 68 7.25 5.39 13.63
C PRO A 68 8.62 5.77 13.08
N TRP A 69 9.38 6.60 13.81
CA TRP A 69 10.75 6.98 13.41
C TRP A 69 11.69 5.77 13.44
N TYR A 70 11.54 4.87 14.41
CA TYR A 70 12.37 3.68 14.56
C TYR A 70 12.11 2.70 13.43
N TYR A 71 10.83 2.45 13.13
CA TYR A 71 10.44 1.66 11.97
C TYR A 71 10.97 2.25 10.65
N ARG A 72 10.78 3.55 10.45
CA ARG A 72 11.08 4.21 9.17
C ARG A 72 12.58 4.33 8.91
N TRP A 73 13.37 4.69 9.92
CA TRP A 73 14.78 5.06 9.74
C TRP A 73 15.74 3.99 10.21
N TRP A 74 15.51 3.40 11.39
CA TRP A 74 16.40 2.37 11.93
C TRP A 74 16.19 1.03 11.23
N GLN A 75 14.94 0.55 11.17
CA GLN A 75 14.62 -0.68 10.44
C GLN A 75 14.56 -0.45 8.92
N GLY A 76 14.48 0.81 8.49
CA GLY A 76 14.49 1.19 7.10
C GLY A 76 13.20 0.87 6.35
N ALA A 77 12.06 0.81 7.04
CA ALA A 77 10.75 0.62 6.43
C ALA A 77 10.64 -0.66 5.57
N PRO A 78 10.90 -1.87 6.14
CA PRO A 78 11.02 -3.11 5.38
C PRO A 78 9.75 -3.48 4.60
N LEU A 79 8.56 -3.25 5.15
CA LEU A 79 7.30 -3.55 4.47
C LEU A 79 7.18 -2.70 3.20
N GLU A 80 7.45 -1.41 3.27
CA GLU A 80 7.37 -0.55 2.09
C GLU A 80 8.46 -0.85 1.09
N ARG A 81 9.66 -1.23 1.52
CA ARG A 81 10.72 -1.64 0.58
C ARG A 81 10.33 -2.86 -0.23
N THR A 82 9.65 -3.83 0.37
CA THR A 82 9.19 -5.02 -0.37
C THR A 82 7.89 -4.79 -1.11
N LEU A 83 6.99 -3.95 -0.61
CA LEU A 83 5.68 -3.71 -1.22
C LEU A 83 5.72 -2.69 -2.36
N ASP A 84 6.51 -1.62 -2.24
CA ASP A 84 6.51 -0.49 -3.17
C ASP A 84 7.00 -0.88 -4.57
N LYS A 85 8.29 -1.14 -4.75
CA LYS A 85 8.84 -1.47 -6.07
C LYS A 85 8.65 -2.95 -6.45
N PRO A 86 9.00 -3.93 -5.59
CA PRO A 86 8.98 -5.34 -5.99
C PRO A 86 7.57 -5.91 -6.22
N VAL A 87 6.55 -5.41 -5.52
CA VAL A 87 5.17 -5.90 -5.64
C VAL A 87 4.30 -4.93 -6.45
N LEU A 88 4.08 -3.72 -5.95
CA LEU A 88 3.18 -2.76 -6.60
C LEU A 88 3.78 -2.20 -7.90
N GLY A 89 5.05 -1.79 -7.85
CA GLY A 89 5.78 -1.24 -8.98
C GLY A 89 5.99 -2.24 -10.12
N LEU A 90 6.20 -3.53 -9.81
CA LEU A 90 6.23 -4.60 -10.82
C LEU A 90 4.92 -4.67 -11.64
N CYS A 91 3.79 -4.36 -10.99
CA CYS A 91 2.47 -4.35 -11.62
C CYS A 91 2.11 -3.00 -12.27
N GLY A 92 2.89 -1.94 -12.03
CA GLY A 92 2.61 -0.56 -12.46
C GLY A 92 1.74 0.26 -11.51
N ILE A 93 1.48 -0.24 -10.29
CA ILE A 93 0.75 0.51 -9.26
C ILE A 93 1.74 1.42 -8.54
N ARG A 94 1.51 2.74 -8.57
CA ARG A 94 2.39 3.72 -7.91
C ARG A 94 1.96 3.97 -6.47
N LEU A 95 2.84 3.69 -5.51
CA LEU A 95 2.60 4.05 -4.12
C LEU A 95 2.79 5.56 -3.91
N THR A 96 1.73 6.26 -3.48
CA THR A 96 1.72 7.74 -3.36
C THR A 96 1.83 8.23 -1.93
N HIS A 97 1.26 7.49 -0.97
CA HIS A 97 1.19 7.93 0.42
C HIS A 97 1.46 6.77 1.39
N ARG A 98 2.11 7.09 2.51
CA ARG A 98 2.47 6.16 3.58
C ARG A 98 2.17 6.84 4.90
N GLN A 99 1.32 6.23 5.73
CA GLN A 99 1.01 6.72 7.08
C GLN A 99 1.34 5.62 8.09
N HIS A 100 2.08 6.02 9.12
CA HIS A 100 2.51 5.17 10.23
C HIS A 100 1.77 5.59 11.49
N LEU A 101 0.96 4.68 12.05
CA LEU A 101 0.09 4.93 13.19
C LEU A 101 0.56 4.06 14.36
N GLY A 102 1.22 4.68 15.34
CA GLY A 102 1.74 3.94 16.49
C GLY A 102 2.65 4.80 17.37
N PRO A 103 3.11 4.27 18.51
CA PRO A 103 2.86 2.91 19.04
C PRO A 103 1.39 2.64 19.42
N VAL A 104 0.82 1.50 19.03
CA VAL A 104 -0.58 1.16 19.37
C VAL A 104 -0.72 0.66 20.81
N HIS A 105 0.14 -0.24 21.28
CA HIS A 105 0.04 -0.87 22.59
C HIS A 105 0.05 0.11 23.78
N THR A 106 0.72 1.25 23.66
CA THR A 106 0.77 2.33 24.67
C THR A 106 -0.10 3.54 24.33
N SER A 107 -0.92 3.46 23.28
CA SER A 107 -1.78 4.57 22.88
C SER A 107 -3.02 4.72 23.76
N ASP A 108 -3.39 5.96 24.03
CA ASP A 108 -4.66 6.35 24.63
C ASP A 108 -5.76 6.56 23.58
N GLU A 109 -6.98 6.77 24.04
CA GLU A 109 -8.13 7.00 23.17
C GLU A 109 -7.97 8.28 22.33
N GLY A 110 -7.38 9.34 22.91
CA GLY A 110 -7.15 10.59 22.19
C GLY A 110 -6.20 10.43 20.99
N ALA A 111 -5.14 9.64 21.12
CA ALA A 111 -4.26 9.28 20.02
C ALA A 111 -5.00 8.48 18.94
N ARG A 112 -5.80 7.49 19.35
CA ARG A 112 -6.59 6.66 18.41
C ARG A 112 -7.62 7.49 17.64
N GLN A 113 -8.34 8.39 18.30
CA GLN A 113 -9.27 9.31 17.65
C GLN A 113 -8.58 10.26 16.67
N ARG A 114 -7.38 10.75 17.01
CA ARG A 114 -6.57 11.55 16.06
C ARG A 114 -6.20 10.74 14.83
N TRP A 115 -5.76 9.48 14.99
CA TRP A 115 -5.42 8.62 13.85
C TRP A 115 -6.62 8.30 12.96
N LEU A 116 -7.80 8.05 13.54
CA LEU A 116 -9.04 7.87 12.78
C LEU A 116 -9.40 9.13 11.99
N SER A 117 -9.25 10.30 12.61
CA SER A 117 -9.47 11.60 11.95
C SER A 117 -8.49 11.83 10.79
N GLN A 118 -7.21 11.50 10.98
CA GLN A 118 -6.19 11.57 9.94
C GLN A 118 -6.46 10.60 8.78
N ALA A 119 -6.91 9.37 9.07
CA ALA A 119 -7.30 8.41 8.04
C ALA A 119 -8.51 8.90 7.23
N GLY A 120 -9.51 9.49 7.89
CA GLY A 120 -10.66 10.10 7.21
C GLY A 120 -10.28 11.30 6.35
N ALA A 121 -9.36 12.15 6.82
CA ALA A 121 -8.84 13.28 6.04
C ALA A 121 -8.04 12.80 4.82
N ALA A 122 -7.20 11.78 4.99
CA ALA A 122 -6.46 11.12 3.93
C ALA A 122 -7.40 10.58 2.83
N ALA A 123 -8.46 9.88 3.22
CA ALA A 123 -9.43 9.35 2.26
C ALA A 123 -10.11 10.48 1.45
N ARG A 124 -10.49 11.59 2.09
CA ARG A 124 -11.05 12.77 1.39
C ARG A 124 -10.04 13.37 0.41
N GLN A 125 -8.77 13.45 0.79
CA GLN A 125 -7.70 13.94 -0.08
C GLN A 125 -7.53 13.05 -1.32
N ASP A 126 -7.57 11.72 -1.14
CA ASP A 126 -7.44 10.78 -2.26
C ASP A 126 -8.60 10.93 -3.27
N VAL A 127 -9.83 11.08 -2.78
CA VAL A 127 -11.02 11.33 -3.64
C VAL A 127 -10.86 12.64 -4.43
N GLN A 128 -10.48 13.73 -3.75
CA GLN A 128 -10.28 15.02 -4.42
C GLN A 128 -9.17 14.96 -5.47
N TRP A 129 -8.09 14.24 -5.18
CA TRP A 129 -6.99 14.06 -6.12
C TRP A 129 -7.41 13.25 -7.34
N LEU A 130 -8.17 12.16 -7.14
CA LEU A 130 -8.68 11.35 -8.25
C LEU A 130 -9.62 12.14 -9.17
N GLY A 131 -10.48 12.99 -8.60
CA GLY A 131 -11.38 13.84 -9.39
C GLY A 131 -10.69 14.91 -10.25
N ARG A 132 -9.40 15.19 -10.03
CA ARG A 132 -8.62 16.18 -10.79
C ARG A 132 -7.71 15.54 -11.86
N ARG A 133 -7.63 14.21 -11.94
CA ARG A 133 -6.77 13.56 -12.94
C ARG A 133 -7.45 13.61 -14.31
N PRO A 134 -6.75 14.05 -15.37
CA PRO A 134 -7.23 13.83 -16.74
C PRO A 134 -7.35 12.32 -16.98
N ALA A 135 -8.42 11.94 -17.70
CA ALA A 135 -8.72 10.56 -18.07
C ALA A 135 -7.61 9.92 -18.90
#